data_AF-A0A1T4NCT4-F1
#
_entry.id   AF-A0A1T4NCT4-F1
#
_cell.length_a   1.000
_cell.length_b   1.000
_cell.length_c   1.000
_cell.angle_alpha   90.00
_cell.angle_beta   90.00
_cell.angle_gamma   90.00
#
_symmetry.space_group_name_H-M   'P 1'
#
loop_
_entity.id
_entity.type
_entity.pdbx_description
1 polymer ?
#
loop_
_entity_poly.entity_id
_entity_poly.type
_entity_poly.pdbx_seq_one_letter_code
_entity_poly.pdbx_strand_id
1 'polypeptide(L)'
;MIGSTLKKIGILLSLSLAMQSTTYAGFADIKHQPLSQQKRDASLSTLQLLQQCKPLLEGSQSLMGAFQSGQCSSYILGIYDLVAEHCTVVSTDRNQVVLATLKYLEELNPKPQSAVRAIDHYLMQQTQCLPVASR
;
A
#
# COMPACT_ATOMS: atom_id res chain seq x y z
N MET A 1 -18.84 66.82 13.21
CA MET A 1 -17.65 67.06 12.36
C MET A 1 -16.58 66.11 12.84
N ILE A 2 -16.38 65.01 12.12
CA ILE A 2 -15.40 63.96 12.44
C ILE A 2 -14.09 64.34 11.76
N GLY A 3 -13.01 64.32 12.53
CA GLY A 3 -11.68 64.72 12.12
C GLY A 3 -10.98 63.73 11.18
N SER A 4 -10.03 64.32 10.45
CA SER A 4 -8.75 63.82 9.96
C SER A 4 -8.33 62.44 10.53
N THR A 5 -7.63 61.56 9.81
CA THR A 5 -6.26 61.80 9.34
C THR A 5 -5.76 60.60 8.54
N LEU A 6 -5.07 60.91 7.44
CA LEU A 6 -4.06 60.17 6.66
C LEU A 6 -4.12 58.64 6.47
N LYS A 7 -4.38 58.35 5.18
CA LYS A 7 -3.98 57.19 4.38
C LYS A 7 -2.44 57.12 4.24
N LYS A 8 -1.95 55.87 4.14
CA LYS A 8 -0.66 55.42 3.55
C LYS A 8 0.62 55.55 4.40
N ILE A 9 0.80 54.55 5.26
CA ILE A 9 2.09 53.96 5.63
C ILE A 9 2.19 52.71 4.73
N GLY A 10 3.23 52.40 3.96
CA GLY A 10 4.65 52.55 4.18
C GLY A 10 5.23 51.16 3.90
N ILE A 11 5.73 50.95 2.67
CA ILE A 11 6.45 49.74 2.29
C ILE A 11 7.77 49.75 3.06
N LEU A 12 7.97 48.78 3.95
CA LEU A 12 9.30 48.32 4.33
C LEU A 12 9.23 46.79 4.44
N LEU A 13 9.82 46.15 3.44
CA LEU A 13 10.18 44.73 3.49
C LEU A 13 11.18 44.53 4.62
N SER A 14 10.81 43.70 5.58
CA SER A 14 11.76 42.96 6.40
C SER A 14 11.22 41.56 6.59
N LEU A 15 11.63 40.66 5.69
CA LEU A 15 11.54 39.21 5.86
C LEU A 15 12.47 38.84 7.03
N SER A 16 11.90 38.67 8.22
CA SER A 16 12.55 37.93 9.29
C SER A 16 11.94 36.54 9.30
N LEU A 17 12.64 35.58 8.68
CA LEU A 17 12.40 34.15 8.86
C LEU A 17 12.72 33.82 10.32
N ALA A 18 11.70 33.83 11.18
CA ALA A 18 11.75 33.11 12.44
C ALA A 18 11.32 31.68 12.15
N MET A 19 12.30 30.78 11.98
CA MET A 19 12.08 29.34 12.06
C MET A 19 11.58 29.02 13.46
N GLN A 20 10.27 28.90 13.64
CA GLN A 20 9.70 28.26 14.81
C GLN A 20 9.81 26.75 14.59
N SER A 21 10.83 26.18 15.23
CA SER A 21 10.96 24.74 15.45
C SER A 21 9.76 24.26 16.27
N THR A 22 8.69 23.85 15.60
CA THR A 22 7.68 23.00 16.22
C THR A 22 8.32 21.64 16.42
N THR A 23 8.76 21.42 17.65
CA THR A 23 9.23 20.15 18.18
C THR A 23 8.10 19.12 18.03
N TYR A 24 8.18 18.29 16.99
CA TYR A 24 7.39 17.06 16.88
C TYR A 24 7.91 16.06 17.93
N ALA A 25 7.45 16.22 19.17
CA ALA A 25 7.56 15.19 20.19
C ALA A 25 6.43 14.18 19.97
N GLY A 26 6.70 13.12 19.20
CA GLY A 26 5.69 12.08 18.97
C GLY A 26 5.98 11.05 17.87
N PHE A 27 7.23 10.68 17.63
CA PHE A 27 7.59 9.49 16.84
C PHE A 27 8.77 8.77 17.48
N ALA A 28 8.66 8.46 18.77
CA ALA A 28 9.48 7.42 19.37
C ALA A 28 8.73 6.10 19.17
N ASP A 29 9.40 5.12 18.56
CA ASP A 29 8.92 3.75 18.29
C ASP A 29 8.04 3.54 17.05
N ILE A 30 8.45 4.08 15.89
CA ILE A 30 8.32 3.25 14.68
C ILE A 30 9.50 2.29 14.72
N LYS A 31 9.28 1.07 15.21
CA LYS A 31 10.19 -0.04 14.96
C LYS A 31 10.31 -0.19 13.44
N HIS A 32 11.33 0.44 12.88
CA HIS A 32 11.90 0.01 11.62
C HIS A 32 12.47 -1.39 11.88
N GLN A 33 11.62 -2.40 11.73
CA GLN A 33 12.07 -3.77 11.58
C GLN A 33 12.79 -3.82 10.23
N PRO A 34 14.12 -4.04 10.19
CA PRO A 34 14.80 -4.25 8.92
C PRO A 34 14.20 -5.52 8.29
N LEU A 35 13.61 -5.38 7.09
CA LEU A 35 13.02 -6.45 6.27
C LEU A 35 14.02 -7.55 5.87
N SER A 36 15.29 -7.45 6.27
CA SER A 36 16.37 -8.36 5.90
C SER A 36 16.60 -9.53 6.88
N GLN A 37 15.89 -9.61 8.01
CA GLN A 37 16.19 -10.66 9.01
C GLN A 37 14.98 -11.22 9.78
N GLN A 38 13.78 -11.12 9.22
CA GLN A 38 12.63 -11.88 9.73
C GLN A 38 12.50 -13.19 8.98
N LYS A 39 13.36 -14.15 9.36
CA LYS A 39 13.10 -15.59 9.38
C LYS A 39 12.32 -16.14 8.17
N ARG A 40 13.04 -16.76 7.24
CA ARG A 40 12.51 -17.86 6.41
C ARG A 40 11.62 -18.74 7.32
N ASP A 41 10.36 -18.97 6.92
CA ASP A 41 9.41 -19.90 7.54
C ASP A 41 8.33 -19.33 8.48
N ALA A 42 7.68 -18.24 8.08
CA ALA A 42 6.25 -18.11 8.31
C ALA A 42 5.61 -17.52 7.05
N SER A 43 5.30 -18.38 6.07
CA SER A 43 4.52 -17.95 4.91
C SER A 43 3.20 -17.38 5.41
N LEU A 44 2.91 -16.12 5.09
CA LEU A 44 1.65 -15.47 5.41
C LEU A 44 0.50 -16.36 4.95
N SER A 45 -0.39 -16.73 5.87
CA SER A 45 -1.57 -17.52 5.51
C SER A 45 -2.59 -16.64 4.78
N THR A 46 -3.46 -17.26 3.98
CA THR A 46 -4.55 -16.55 3.29
C THR A 46 -5.42 -15.77 4.29
N LEU A 47 -5.73 -16.37 5.45
CA LEU A 47 -6.52 -15.73 6.49
C LEU A 47 -5.83 -14.48 7.07
N GLN A 48 -4.53 -14.58 7.37
CA GLN A 48 -3.76 -13.44 7.88
C GLN A 48 -3.67 -12.32 6.86
N LEU A 49 -3.50 -12.65 5.57
CA LEU A 49 -3.50 -11.65 4.51
C LEU A 49 -4.87 -10.96 4.42
N LEU A 50 -5.97 -11.71 4.40
CA LEU A 50 -7.32 -11.13 4.37
C LEU A 50 -7.56 -10.17 5.54
N GLN A 51 -7.10 -10.53 6.75
CA GLN A 51 -7.18 -9.65 7.92
C GLN A 51 -6.38 -8.36 7.74
N GLN A 52 -5.17 -8.43 7.17
CA GLN A 52 -4.35 -7.26 6.88
C GLN A 52 -4.95 -6.39 5.76
N CYS A 53 -5.68 -7.01 4.83
CA CYS A 53 -6.35 -6.36 3.71
C CYS A 53 -7.72 -5.77 4.05
N LYS A 54 -8.26 -6.06 5.24
CA LYS A 54 -9.58 -5.56 5.67
C LYS A 54 -9.77 -4.04 5.49
N PRO A 55 -8.81 -3.16 5.82
CA PRO A 55 -8.96 -1.71 5.59
C PRO A 55 -9.12 -1.33 4.11
N LEU A 56 -8.57 -2.12 3.18
CA LEU A 56 -8.72 -1.94 1.73
C LEU A 56 -10.12 -2.37 1.27
N LEU A 57 -10.66 -3.46 1.82
CA LEU A 57 -12.00 -3.95 1.50
C LEU A 57 -13.11 -3.04 2.06
N GLU A 58 -12.91 -2.48 3.26
CA GLU A 58 -13.89 -1.64 3.95
C GLU A 58 -13.78 -0.14 3.62
N GLY A 59 -12.69 0.29 2.97
CA GLY A 59 -12.47 1.70 2.61
C GLY A 59 -12.14 2.59 3.82
N SER A 60 -10.98 2.38 4.44
CA SER A 60 -10.57 3.16 5.63
C SER A 60 -10.33 4.65 5.33
N GLN A 61 -10.83 5.52 6.22
CA GLN A 61 -10.57 6.97 6.20
C GLN A 61 -9.40 7.39 7.11
N SER A 62 -8.78 6.44 7.81
CA SER A 62 -7.64 6.71 8.69
C SER A 62 -6.33 6.61 7.92
N LEU A 63 -5.34 7.44 8.28
CA LEU A 63 -3.99 7.36 7.70
C LEU A 63 -3.38 5.97 7.89
N MET A 64 -3.54 5.38 9.07
CA MET A 64 -3.05 4.03 9.38
C MET A 64 -3.73 2.98 8.48
N GLY A 65 -5.04 3.09 8.30
CA GLY A 65 -5.78 2.18 7.42
C GLY A 65 -5.36 2.32 5.96
N ALA A 66 -5.16 3.54 5.45
CA ALA A 66 -4.65 3.77 4.11
C ALA A 66 -3.23 3.17 3.92
N PHE A 67 -2.38 3.27 4.95
CA PHE A 67 -1.06 2.65 4.94
C PHE A 67 -1.13 1.11 4.92
N GLN A 68 -2.04 0.52 5.70
CA GLN A 68 -2.29 -0.93 5.69
C GLN A 68 -2.86 -1.40 4.35
N SER A 69 -3.80 -0.65 3.77
CA SER A 69 -4.34 -0.89 2.44
C SER A 69 -3.25 -0.89 1.38
N GLY A 70 -2.34 0.08 1.42
CA GLY A 70 -1.19 0.16 0.51
C GLY A 70 -0.21 -1.01 0.65
N GLN A 71 0.04 -1.48 1.89
CA GLN A 71 0.88 -2.67 2.11
C GLN A 71 0.22 -3.94 1.56
N CYS A 72 -1.08 -4.13 1.80
CA CYS A 72 -1.83 -5.27 1.26
C CYS A 72 -1.82 -5.27 -0.28
N SER A 73 -2.14 -4.13 -0.91
CA SER A 73 -2.16 -4.04 -2.37
C SER A 73 -0.76 -4.28 -2.96
N SER A 74 0.28 -3.75 -2.31
CA SER A 74 1.68 -3.93 -2.76
C SER A 74 2.12 -5.39 -2.64
N TYR A 75 1.66 -6.12 -1.62
CA TYR A 75 1.95 -7.55 -1.48
C TYR A 75 1.38 -8.37 -2.64
N ILE A 76 0.10 -8.15 -2.99
CA ILE A 76 -0.55 -8.83 -4.11
C ILE A 76 0.12 -8.44 -5.44
N LEU A 77 0.37 -7.15 -5.63
CA LEU A 77 0.97 -6.64 -6.86
C LEU A 77 2.42 -7.11 -7.04
N GLY A 78 3.18 -7.30 -5.96
CA GLY A 78 4.52 -7.88 -6.05
C GLY A 78 4.50 -9.31 -6.61
N ILE A 79 3.51 -10.13 -6.26
CA ILE A 79 3.34 -11.48 -6.84
C ILE A 79 2.87 -11.37 -8.29
N TYR A 80 1.93 -10.48 -8.58
CA TYR A 80 1.47 -10.21 -9.93
C TYR A 80 2.59 -9.80 -10.87
N ASP A 81 3.49 -8.91 -10.44
CA ASP A 81 4.60 -8.45 -11.27
C ASP A 81 5.55 -9.61 -11.60
N LEU A 82 5.81 -10.51 -10.63
CA LEU A 82 6.61 -11.73 -10.86
C LEU A 82 5.94 -12.70 -11.84
N VAL A 83 4.63 -12.90 -11.74
CA VAL A 83 3.87 -13.71 -12.72
C VAL A 83 3.89 -13.03 -14.08
N ALA A 84 3.70 -11.71 -14.12
CA ALA A 84 3.60 -10.93 -15.34
C ALA A 84 4.90 -10.93 -16.16
N GLU A 85 6.07 -11.00 -15.51
CA GLU A 85 7.37 -11.16 -16.17
C GLU A 85 7.43 -12.40 -17.08
N HIS A 86 6.64 -13.43 -16.79
CA HIS A 86 6.67 -14.72 -17.48
C HIS A 86 5.48 -14.92 -18.45
N CYS A 87 4.58 -13.94 -18.60
CA CYS A 87 3.35 -14.08 -19.36
C CYS A 87 3.17 -12.93 -20.36
N THR A 88 2.78 -13.24 -21.60
CA THR A 88 2.77 -12.27 -22.72
C THR A 88 1.58 -11.30 -22.71
N VAL A 89 0.50 -11.63 -21.99
CA VAL A 89 -0.72 -10.81 -21.90
C VAL A 89 -1.02 -10.51 -20.44
N VAL A 90 -0.70 -9.29 -20.01
CA VAL A 90 -0.98 -8.82 -18.66
C VAL A 90 -1.43 -7.36 -18.72
N SER A 91 -2.46 -7.08 -19.51
CA SER A 91 -3.08 -5.75 -19.58
C SER A 91 -4.35 -5.71 -18.72
N THR A 92 -4.20 -5.97 -17.43
CA THR A 92 -5.29 -5.76 -16.47
C THR A 92 -4.95 -4.55 -15.62
N ASP A 93 -5.95 -3.70 -15.36
CA ASP A 93 -5.84 -2.61 -14.39
C ASP A 93 -5.37 -3.17 -13.04
N ARG A 94 -4.30 -2.61 -12.47
CA ARG A 94 -3.68 -3.13 -11.24
C ARG A 94 -4.65 -3.16 -10.06
N ASN A 95 -5.58 -2.20 -9.98
CA ASN A 95 -6.58 -2.19 -8.92
C ASN A 95 -7.58 -3.35 -9.10
N GLN A 96 -7.98 -3.63 -10.34
CA GLN A 96 -8.83 -4.79 -10.65
C GLN A 96 -8.15 -6.11 -10.28
N VAL A 97 -6.84 -6.25 -10.54
CA VAL A 97 -6.07 -7.44 -10.12
C VAL A 97 -6.14 -7.62 -8.61
N VAL A 98 -5.91 -6.56 -7.84
CA VAL A 98 -5.96 -6.60 -6.38
C VAL A 98 -7.35 -7.01 -5.89
N LEU A 99 -8.41 -6.36 -6.39
CA LEU A 99 -9.78 -6.64 -5.97
C LEU A 99 -10.23 -8.07 -6.34
N ALA A 100 -9.93 -8.52 -7.56
CA ALA A 100 -10.27 -9.86 -8.02
C ALA A 100 -9.50 -10.94 -7.25
N THR A 101 -8.24 -10.69 -6.93
CA THR A 101 -7.42 -11.57 -6.08
C THR A 101 -8.01 -11.68 -4.67
N LEU A 102 -8.36 -10.55 -4.05
CA LEU A 102 -8.96 -10.58 -2.71
C LEU A 102 -10.27 -11.35 -2.68
N LYS A 103 -11.14 -11.12 -3.68
CA LYS A 103 -12.38 -11.88 -3.83
C LYS A 103 -12.12 -13.39 -3.93
N TYR A 104 -11.14 -13.81 -4.75
CA TYR A 104 -10.74 -15.21 -4.83
C TYR A 104 -10.27 -15.77 -3.47
N LEU A 105 -9.49 -15.00 -2.72
CA LEU A 105 -9.02 -15.40 -1.39
C LEU A 105 -10.16 -15.52 -0.37
N GLU A 106 -11.19 -14.69 -0.46
CA GLU A 106 -12.41 -14.81 0.38
C GLU A 106 -13.24 -16.06 0.05
N GLU A 107 -13.26 -16.46 -1.23
CA GLU A 107 -13.98 -17.66 -1.71
C GLU A 107 -13.24 -18.98 -1.41
N LEU A 108 -11.93 -18.90 -1.15
CA LEU A 108 -11.13 -20.01 -0.64
C LEU A 108 -11.58 -20.32 0.80
N ASN A 109 -12.57 -21.20 0.89
CA ASN A 109 -12.99 -21.93 2.09
C ASN A 109 -11.80 -22.18 3.04
N PRO A 110 -11.95 -22.14 4.38
CA PRO A 110 -10.92 -21.73 5.37
C PRO A 110 -9.78 -22.74 5.60
N LYS A 111 -9.43 -23.54 4.59
CA LYS A 111 -8.24 -24.38 4.61
C LYS A 111 -7.01 -23.48 4.73
N PRO A 112 -6.18 -23.70 5.76
CA PRO A 112 -4.97 -22.93 5.92
C PRO A 112 -4.04 -23.22 4.74
N GLN A 113 -3.83 -22.20 3.92
CA GLN A 113 -2.89 -22.23 2.80
C GLN A 113 -2.05 -20.96 2.77
N SER A 114 -0.85 -21.07 2.21
CA SER A 114 0.04 -19.93 1.96
C SER A 114 -0.63 -18.95 1.00
N ALA A 115 -0.72 -17.68 1.39
CA ALA A 115 -1.27 -16.61 0.57
C ALA A 115 -0.50 -16.47 -0.74
N VAL A 116 0.83 -16.58 -0.70
CA VAL A 116 1.68 -16.55 -1.90
C VAL A 116 1.24 -17.61 -2.89
N ARG A 117 1.10 -18.87 -2.44
CA ARG A 117 0.70 -19.98 -3.31
C ARG A 117 -0.69 -19.81 -3.88
N ALA A 118 -1.64 -19.34 -3.08
CA ALA A 118 -3.01 -19.10 -3.52
C ALA A 118 -3.06 -18.00 -4.60
N ILE A 119 -2.37 -16.89 -4.37
CA ILE A 119 -2.33 -15.75 -5.30
C ILE A 119 -1.61 -16.15 -6.59
N ASP A 120 -0.43 -16.76 -6.50
CA ASP A 120 0.34 -17.24 -7.67
C ASP A 120 -0.51 -18.19 -8.53
N HIS A 121 -1.13 -19.19 -7.90
CA HIS A 121 -2.00 -20.13 -8.60
C HIS A 121 -3.20 -19.44 -9.27
N TYR A 122 -3.86 -18.51 -8.58
CA TYR A 122 -4.95 -17.73 -9.16
C TYR A 122 -4.50 -16.91 -10.37
N LEU A 123 -3.41 -16.16 -10.23
CA LEU A 123 -2.90 -15.28 -11.27
C LEU A 123 -2.47 -16.08 -12.50
N MET A 124 -1.74 -17.18 -12.31
CA MET A 124 -1.35 -18.11 -13.39
C MET A 124 -2.55 -18.72 -14.13
N GLN A 125 -3.72 -18.85 -13.49
CA GLN A 125 -4.96 -19.30 -14.16
C GLN A 125 -5.64 -18.17 -14.94
N GLN A 126 -5.50 -16.92 -14.51
CA GLN A 126 -6.08 -15.76 -15.18
C GLN A 126 -5.22 -15.27 -16.35
N THR A 127 -3.91 -15.48 -16.29
CA THR A 127 -2.97 -15.09 -17.33
C THR A 127 -2.75 -16.25 -18.31
N GLN A 128 -2.72 -15.95 -19.61
CA GLN A 128 -2.36 -16.92 -20.63
C GLN A 128 -0.83 -17.09 -20.68
N CYS A 129 -0.27 -17.68 -19.64
CA CYS A 129 1.15 -17.97 -19.58
C CYS A 129 1.45 -19.16 -20.50
N LEU A 130 2.25 -18.93 -21.54
CA LEU A 130 2.90 -20.05 -22.21
C LEU A 130 3.95 -20.61 -21.25
N PRO A 131 4.08 -21.94 -21.10
CA PRO A 131 5.17 -22.51 -20.32
C PRO A 131 6.46 -22.01 -20.95
N VAL A 132 7.20 -21.17 -20.21
CA VAL A 132 8.54 -20.76 -20.63
C VAL A 132 9.35 -22.05 -20.63
N ALA A 133 9.58 -22.61 -21.82
CA ALA A 133 10.37 -23.80 -21.98
C ALA A 133 11.74 -23.55 -21.33
N SER A 134 11.96 -24.17 -20.18
CA SER A 134 13.24 -24.17 -19.49
C SER A 134 14.31 -24.59 -20.49
N ARG A 135 15.22 -23.68 -20.81
CA ARG A 135 16.49 -24.03 -21.45
C ARG A 135 17.52 -24.35 -20.39
#